data_AF-A0A6L9MYK2-F1
#
_entry.id   AF-A0A6L9MYK2-F1
#
_cell.length_a   1.000
_cell.length_b   1.000
_cell.length_c   1.000
_cell.angle_alpha   90.00
_cell.angle_beta   90.00
_cell.angle_gamma   90.00
#
_symmetry.space_group_name_H-M   'P 1'
#
loop_
_entity.id
_entity.type
_entity.pdbx_description
1 polymer ?
#
loop_
_entity_poly.entity_id
_entity_poly.type
_entity_poly.pdbx_seq_one_letter_code
_entity_poly.pdbx_strand_id
1 'polypeptide(L)'
;MKKTFKLKTNKFLNVLKLLFIFPVLVVLGIAAKVISFYYLELLMLVAIFLAILWFYRITYVNKHQLDDGTCLVRVRYNIFNFKFVKVSFSQNGKEHIHTARTKETVIVVGKPDIPLDVEINMDLKSIGEPEASIQVYKG
;
A
#
# COMPACT_ATOMS: atom_id res chain seq x y z
N MET A 1 -21.50 -4.44 16.08
CA MET A 1 -20.34 -4.86 16.94
C MET A 1 -19.05 -4.33 16.33
N LYS A 2 -18.22 -3.58 17.08
CA LYS A 2 -16.95 -3.00 16.62
C LYS A 2 -15.81 -4.00 16.86
N LYS A 3 -15.23 -4.55 15.80
CA LYS A 3 -14.01 -5.38 15.88
C LYS A 3 -12.83 -4.61 15.30
N THR A 4 -11.78 -4.42 16.10
CA THR A 4 -10.56 -3.72 15.69
C THR A 4 -9.46 -4.73 15.36
N PHE A 5 -8.86 -4.62 14.17
CA PHE A 5 -7.79 -5.52 13.77
C PHE A 5 -6.53 -4.79 13.32
N LYS A 6 -5.35 -5.22 13.78
CA LYS A 6 -4.05 -4.67 13.34
C LYS A 6 -3.63 -5.29 12.01
N LEU A 7 -3.28 -4.47 11.03
CA LEU A 7 -2.71 -4.90 9.74
C LEU A 7 -1.25 -5.35 9.90
N LYS A 8 -0.89 -6.48 9.29
CA LYS A 8 0.48 -7.00 9.33
C LYS A 8 1.22 -6.61 8.05
N THR A 9 2.52 -6.35 8.17
CA THR A 9 3.40 -6.18 7.02
C THR A 9 4.49 -7.24 7.03
N ASN A 10 4.95 -7.65 5.85
CA ASN A 10 6.08 -8.54 5.72
C ASN A 10 7.36 -7.68 5.59
N LYS A 11 8.03 -7.42 6.72
CA LYS A 11 9.26 -6.62 6.79
C LYS A 11 10.32 -7.15 5.82
N PHE A 12 10.54 -8.47 5.78
CA PHE A 12 11.52 -9.11 4.90
C PHE A 12 11.24 -8.83 3.42
N LEU A 13 9.98 -8.96 3.01
CA LEU A 13 9.58 -8.77 1.60
C LEU A 13 9.70 -7.30 1.17
N ASN A 14 9.46 -6.35 2.08
CA ASN A 14 9.67 -4.92 1.81
C ASN A 14 11.17 -4.57 1.71
N VAL A 15 12.02 -5.17 2.56
CA VAL A 15 13.48 -5.01 2.49
C VAL A 15 14.03 -5.63 1.20
N LEU A 16 13.58 -6.82 0.84
CA LEU A 16 13.98 -7.48 -0.40
C LEU A 16 13.62 -6.63 -1.63
N LYS A 17 12.41 -6.06 -1.67
CA LYS A 17 12.00 -5.11 -2.72
C LYS A 17 12.89 -3.87 -2.76
N LEU A 18 13.37 -3.38 -1.61
CA LEU A 18 14.28 -2.24 -1.54
C LEU A 18 15.66 -2.62 -2.11
N LEU A 19 16.14 -3.84 -1.82
CA LEU A 19 17.41 -4.33 -2.38
C LEU A 19 17.39 -4.43 -3.91
N PHE A 20 16.27 -4.82 -4.51
CA PHE A 20 16.11 -4.85 -5.97
C PHE A 20 16.21 -3.48 -6.65
N ILE A 21 16.09 -2.37 -5.90
CA ILE A 21 16.29 -1.02 -6.45
C ILE A 21 17.78 -0.73 -6.70
N PHE A 22 18.69 -1.29 -5.90
CA PHE A 22 20.13 -1.02 -6.02
C PHE A 22 20.72 -1.39 -7.40
N PRO A 23 20.47 -2.58 -7.97
CA PRO A 23 20.94 -2.92 -9.30
C PRO A 23 20.47 -1.94 -10.38
N VAL A 24 19.23 -1.46 -10.28
CA VAL A 24 18.66 -0.49 -11.22
C VAL A 24 19.42 0.84 -11.14
N LEU A 25 19.74 1.31 -9.93
CA LEU A 25 20.53 2.52 -9.73
C LEU A 25 21.96 2.39 -10.26
N VAL A 26 22.60 1.23 -10.11
CA VAL A 26 23.95 0.98 -10.65
C VAL A 26 23.95 1.02 -12.17
N VAL A 27 23.00 0.33 -12.82
CA VAL A 27 22.87 0.35 -14.30
C VAL A 27 22.58 1.75 -14.81
N LEU A 28 21.73 2.52 -14.11
CA LEU A 28 21.46 3.92 -14.42
C LEU A 28 22.70 4.80 -14.33
N GLY A 29 23.49 4.65 -13.26
CA GLY A 29 24.73 5.40 -13.08
C GLY A 29 25.77 5.11 -14.17
N ILE A 30 25.90 3.85 -14.57
CA ILE A 30 26.78 3.44 -15.67
C ILE A 30 26.27 4.04 -17.00
N ALA A 31 24.98 3.92 -17.29
CA ALA A 31 24.38 4.45 -18.52
C ALA A 31 24.55 5.98 -18.63
N ALA A 32 24.36 6.71 -17.53
CA ALA A 32 24.57 8.15 -17.47
C ALA A 32 26.03 8.55 -17.72
N LYS A 33 27.00 7.71 -17.33
CA LYS A 33 28.43 7.97 -17.59
C LYS A 33 28.82 7.70 -19.04
N VAL A 34 28.14 6.77 -19.71
CA VAL A 34 28.44 6.35 -21.09
C VAL A 34 27.78 7.26 -22.12
N ILE A 35 26.61 7.82 -21.81
CA ILE A 35 25.82 8.63 -22.75
C ILE A 35 25.86 10.11 -22.34
N SER A 36 26.67 10.92 -23.03
CA SER A 36 26.70 12.37 -22.82
C SER A 36 25.55 13.08 -23.54
N PHE A 37 24.44 13.27 -22.82
CA PHE A 37 23.31 14.15 -23.14
C PHE A 37 23.48 15.57 -22.58
N TYR A 38 24.60 16.27 -22.77
CA TYR A 38 24.68 17.72 -22.49
C TYR A 38 24.02 18.15 -21.15
N TYR A 39 24.36 17.50 -20.03
CA TYR A 39 23.79 17.73 -18.68
C TYR A 39 22.33 17.28 -18.44
N LEU A 40 21.62 16.74 -19.44
CA LEU A 40 20.28 16.14 -19.27
C LEU A 40 20.32 14.80 -18.51
N GLU A 41 21.48 14.12 -18.42
CA GLU A 41 21.59 12.84 -17.72
C GLU A 41 21.15 12.95 -16.26
N LEU A 42 21.53 14.05 -15.60
CA LEU A 42 21.20 14.28 -14.20
C LEU A 42 19.68 14.43 -14.01
N LEU A 43 19.02 15.17 -14.91
CA LEU A 43 17.56 15.31 -14.91
C LEU A 43 16.86 13.96 -15.12
N MET A 44 17.34 13.14 -16.07
CA MET A 44 16.80 11.80 -16.28
C MET A 44 17.04 10.89 -15.06
N LEU A 45 18.23 10.90 -14.47
CA LEU A 45 18.54 10.15 -13.25
C LEU A 45 17.58 10.51 -12.11
N VAL A 46 17.37 11.81 -11.88
CA VAL A 46 16.44 12.30 -10.86
C VAL A 46 15.00 11.87 -11.17
N ALA A 47 14.55 12.00 -12.41
CA ALA A 47 13.20 11.58 -12.83
C ALA A 47 12.98 10.07 -12.62
N ILE A 48 13.96 9.25 -12.98
CA ILE A 48 13.89 7.79 -12.81
C ILE A 48 13.95 7.42 -11.33
N PHE A 49 14.77 8.09 -10.52
CA PHE A 49 14.78 7.91 -9.07
C PHE A 49 13.44 8.24 -8.44
N LEU A 50 12.81 9.36 -8.82
CA LEU A 50 11.48 9.73 -8.36
C LEU A 50 10.41 8.71 -8.79
N ALA A 51 10.51 8.17 -10.01
CA ALA A 51 9.64 7.11 -10.49
C ALA A 51 9.81 5.84 -9.62
N ILE A 52 11.04 5.43 -9.33
CA ILE A 52 11.33 4.28 -8.45
C ILE A 52 10.71 4.50 -7.07
N LEU A 53 10.91 5.67 -6.46
CA LEU A 53 10.32 6.02 -5.17
C LEU A 53 8.79 6.00 -5.18
N TRP A 54 8.18 6.37 -6.31
CA TRP A 54 6.74 6.35 -6.49
C TRP A 54 6.16 4.93 -6.59
N PHE A 55 6.87 4.05 -7.28
CA PHE A 55 6.49 2.65 -7.46
C PHE A 55 6.86 1.78 -6.24
N TYR A 56 7.88 2.17 -5.47
CA TYR A 56 8.20 1.52 -4.21
C TYR A 56 7.04 1.72 -3.23
N ARG A 57 6.40 0.60 -2.89
CA ARG A 57 5.21 0.59 -2.03
C ARG A 57 5.33 -0.48 -0.98
N ILE A 58 5.21 -0.06 0.27
CA ILE A 58 5.18 -0.95 1.43
C ILE A 58 3.77 -1.53 1.52
N THR A 59 3.67 -2.85 1.62
CA THR A 59 2.38 -3.56 1.58
C THR A 59 2.01 -4.11 2.96
N TYR A 60 0.77 -3.85 3.36
CA TYR A 60 0.12 -4.35 4.57
C TYR A 60 -1.05 -5.21 4.14
N VAL A 61 -1.17 -6.39 4.73
CA VAL A 61 -2.26 -7.32 4.45
C VAL A 61 -2.73 -7.90 5.77
N ASN A 62 -4.04 -7.98 5.93
CA ASN A 62 -4.62 -8.86 6.91
C ASN A 62 -5.90 -9.50 6.37
N LYS A 63 -6.11 -10.76 6.75
CA LYS A 63 -7.30 -11.53 6.42
C LYS A 63 -8.01 -11.84 7.73
N HIS A 64 -9.27 -11.46 7.80
CA HIS A 64 -10.14 -11.67 8.95
C HIS A 64 -11.30 -12.57 8.56
N GLN A 65 -11.57 -13.52 9.43
CA GLN A 65 -12.75 -14.37 9.35
C GLN A 65 -13.87 -13.64 10.11
N LEU A 66 -14.97 -13.41 9.40
CA LEU A 66 -16.21 -12.86 9.94
C LEU A 66 -17.21 -14.01 10.06
N ASP A 67 -18.24 -13.81 10.87
CA ASP A 67 -19.24 -14.86 11.12
C ASP A 67 -19.93 -15.31 9.81
N ASP A 68 -20.11 -14.38 8.87
CA ASP A 68 -20.79 -14.61 7.59
C ASP A 68 -19.83 -14.61 6.37
N GLY A 69 -18.50 -14.67 6.57
CA GLY A 69 -17.56 -14.63 5.44
C GLY A 69 -16.10 -14.31 5.77
N THR A 70 -15.35 -13.85 4.77
CA THR A 70 -13.96 -13.39 4.97
C THR A 70 -13.75 -11.98 4.43
N CYS A 71 -13.02 -11.16 5.20
CA CYS A 71 -12.60 -9.84 4.80
C CYS A 71 -11.08 -9.83 4.68
N LEU A 72 -10.55 -9.54 3.50
CA LEU A 72 -9.14 -9.28 3.28
C LEU A 72 -8.94 -7.80 3.00
N VAL A 73 -8.15 -7.16 3.83
CA VAL A 73 -7.76 -5.77 3.68
C VAL A 73 -6.30 -5.73 3.28
N ARG A 74 -6.04 -5.11 2.13
CA ARG A 74 -4.71 -4.85 1.62
C ARG A 74 -4.52 -3.35 1.48
N VAL A 75 -3.49 -2.85 2.11
CA VAL A 75 -3.10 -1.45 2.06
C VAL A 75 -1.69 -1.37 1.52
N ARG A 76 -1.46 -0.52 0.53
CA ARG A 76 -0.11 -0.20 0.06
C ARG A 76 0.10 1.29 0.23
N TYR A 77 1.24 1.73 0.75
CA TYR A 77 1.60 3.15 0.70
C TYR A 77 2.97 3.35 0.09
N ASN A 78 3.15 4.49 -0.58
CA ASN A 78 4.46 4.92 -1.07
C ASN A 78 5.08 5.97 -0.13
N ILE A 79 6.36 6.30 -0.38
CA ILE A 79 7.09 7.29 0.43
C ILE A 79 6.48 8.70 0.39
N PHE A 80 5.68 9.00 -0.64
CA PHE A 80 4.94 10.26 -0.79
C PHE A 80 3.60 10.29 -0.04
N ASN A 81 3.38 9.34 0.88
CA ASN A 81 2.17 9.21 1.70
C ASN A 81 0.88 8.98 0.89
N PHE A 82 0.97 8.50 -0.35
CA PHE A 82 -0.20 7.99 -1.08
C PHE A 82 -0.53 6.58 -0.62
N LYS A 83 -1.78 6.38 -0.21
CA LYS A 83 -2.32 5.10 0.23
C LYS A 83 -3.21 4.51 -0.87
N PHE A 84 -3.02 3.23 -1.13
CA PHE A 84 -3.76 2.42 -2.09
C PHE A 84 -4.40 1.29 -1.31
N VAL A 85 -5.70 1.41 -1.10
CA VAL A 85 -6.49 0.49 -0.32
C VAL A 85 -7.23 -0.45 -1.25
N LYS A 86 -7.18 -1.73 -0.94
CA LYS A 86 -8.00 -2.77 -1.55
C LYS A 86 -8.65 -3.56 -0.43
N VAL A 87 -9.96 -3.49 -0.33
CA VAL A 87 -10.76 -4.31 0.57
C VAL A 87 -11.50 -5.33 -0.27
N SER A 88 -11.39 -6.61 0.07
CA SER A 88 -12.14 -7.68 -0.56
C SER A 88 -12.96 -8.42 0.48
N PHE A 89 -14.26 -8.50 0.26
CA PHE A 89 -15.18 -9.29 1.06
C PHE A 89 -15.62 -10.50 0.25
N SER A 90 -15.65 -11.66 0.89
CA SER A 90 -16.21 -12.89 0.33
C SER A 90 -17.29 -13.39 1.28
N GLN A 91 -18.54 -13.38 0.83
CA GLN A 91 -19.71 -13.81 1.59
C GLN A 91 -20.63 -14.59 0.65
N ASN A 92 -21.11 -15.77 1.09
CA ASN A 92 -22.04 -16.62 0.33
C ASN A 92 -21.66 -16.83 -1.15
N GLY A 93 -20.36 -17.05 -1.42
CA GLY A 93 -19.84 -17.29 -2.78
C GLY A 93 -19.74 -16.05 -3.67
N LYS A 94 -20.13 -14.86 -3.20
CA LYS A 94 -19.94 -13.59 -3.90
C LYS A 94 -18.71 -12.86 -3.37
N GLU A 95 -17.83 -12.46 -4.28
CA GLU A 95 -16.69 -11.60 -3.97
C GLU A 95 -16.98 -10.15 -4.32
N HIS A 96 -16.77 -9.26 -3.36
CA HIS A 96 -16.88 -7.83 -3.53
C HIS A 96 -15.53 -7.19 -3.28
N ILE A 97 -14.98 -6.58 -4.32
CA ILE A 97 -13.70 -5.88 -4.27
C ILE A 97 -13.97 -4.38 -4.31
N HIS A 98 -13.41 -3.66 -3.36
CA HIS A 98 -13.37 -2.21 -3.34
C HIS A 98 -11.92 -1.74 -3.37
N THR A 99 -11.64 -0.74 -4.20
CA THR A 99 -10.31 -0.14 -4.32
C THR A 99 -10.43 1.37 -4.22
N ALA A 100 -9.63 1.96 -3.34
CA ALA A 100 -9.57 3.40 -3.13
C ALA A 100 -8.12 3.88 -3.14
N ARG A 101 -7.92 5.12 -3.58
CA ARG A 101 -6.62 5.81 -3.52
C ARG A 101 -6.83 7.14 -2.81
N THR A 102 -6.09 7.37 -1.73
CA THR A 102 -6.26 8.57 -0.91
C THR A 102 -4.97 8.92 -0.17
N LYS A 103 -4.89 10.16 0.30
CA LYS A 103 -3.87 10.63 1.25
C LYS A 103 -4.38 10.63 2.69
N GLU A 104 -5.68 10.45 2.88
CA GLU A 104 -6.34 10.51 4.18
C GLU A 104 -5.84 9.41 5.12
N THR A 105 -5.87 9.71 6.41
CA THR A 105 -5.52 8.79 7.50
C THR A 105 -6.63 7.83 7.85
N VAL A 106 -7.87 8.25 7.65
CA VAL A 106 -9.08 7.48 7.91
C VAL A 106 -9.80 7.27 6.60
N ILE A 107 -10.19 6.02 6.30
CA ILE A 107 -10.89 5.69 5.06
C ILE A 107 -12.10 4.86 5.45
N VAL A 108 -13.29 5.39 5.18
CA VAL A 108 -14.55 4.67 5.40
C VAL A 108 -14.97 4.06 4.08
N VAL A 109 -14.93 2.73 4.02
CA VAL A 109 -15.47 1.96 2.90
C VAL A 109 -16.82 1.41 3.35
N GLY A 110 -17.88 2.14 3.05
CA GLY A 110 -19.26 1.71 3.25
C GLY A 110 -19.91 1.35 1.91
N LYS A 111 -20.72 0.29 1.89
CA LYS A 111 -21.63 0.01 0.78
C LYS A 111 -23.06 0.06 1.28
N PRO A 112 -24.00 0.69 0.55
CA PRO A 112 -25.41 0.69 0.94
C PRO A 112 -26.02 -0.73 0.97
N ASP A 113 -25.47 -1.67 0.18
CA ASP A 113 -26.01 -3.04 0.05
C ASP A 113 -25.32 -4.08 0.96
N ILE A 114 -24.31 -3.68 1.75
CA ILE A 114 -23.58 -4.57 2.66
C ILE A 114 -23.49 -3.88 4.02
N PRO A 115 -23.97 -4.50 5.11
CA PRO A 115 -23.96 -3.90 6.45
C PRO A 115 -22.56 -3.92 7.08
N LEU A 116 -21.50 -3.70 6.29
CA LEU A 116 -20.12 -3.61 6.74
C LEU A 116 -19.51 -2.27 6.33
N ASP A 117 -19.42 -1.36 7.29
CA ASP A 117 -18.49 -0.25 7.18
C ASP A 117 -17.11 -0.71 7.63
N VAL A 118 -16.11 -0.44 6.80
CA VAL A 118 -14.70 -0.66 7.13
C VAL A 118 -14.00 0.67 7.25
N GLU A 119 -13.61 1.01 8.48
CA GLU A 119 -12.80 2.17 8.78
C GLU A 119 -11.34 1.75 8.91
N ILE A 120 -10.49 2.28 8.04
CA ILE A 120 -9.05 2.00 8.06
C ILE A 120 -8.33 3.22 8.63
N ASN A 121 -7.89 3.10 9.87
CA ASN A 121 -7.04 4.10 10.52
C ASN A 121 -5.58 3.75 10.28
N MET A 122 -4.87 4.55 9.49
CA MET A 122 -3.44 4.42 9.26
C MET A 122 -2.69 5.57 9.92
N ASP A 123 -2.06 5.30 11.05
CA ASP A 123 -1.16 6.23 11.71
C ASP A 123 0.29 5.90 11.33
N LEU A 124 0.86 6.67 10.41
CA LEU A 124 2.22 6.51 9.92
C LEU A 124 3.19 7.27 10.82
N LYS A 125 3.40 6.75 12.04
CA LYS A 125 4.34 7.34 13.00
C LYS A 125 5.80 7.22 12.56
N SER A 126 6.15 6.15 11.82
CA SER A 126 7.51 5.92 11.34
C SER A 126 7.54 5.04 10.08
N ILE A 127 8.58 5.19 9.28
CA ILE A 127 8.89 4.28 8.17
C ILE A 127 9.19 2.91 8.79
N GLY A 128 8.28 1.94 8.62
CA GLY A 128 8.48 0.55 9.04
C GLY A 128 7.51 0.05 10.12
N GLU A 129 6.85 0.92 10.88
CA GLU A 129 5.89 0.54 11.94
C GLU A 129 4.61 1.40 12.00
N PRO A 130 3.90 1.65 10.88
CA PRO A 130 2.57 2.21 10.95
C PRO A 130 1.60 1.22 11.58
N GLU A 131 0.90 1.68 12.61
CA GLU A 131 -0.27 0.98 13.11
C GLU A 131 -1.42 1.27 12.17
N ALA A 132 -1.85 0.24 11.45
CA ALA A 132 -3.04 0.31 10.64
C ALA A 132 -4.11 -0.57 11.26
N SER A 133 -5.21 0.03 11.71
CA SER A 133 -6.32 -0.67 12.34
C SER A 133 -7.56 -0.64 11.47
N ILE A 134 -8.27 -1.75 11.43
CA ILE A 134 -9.52 -1.90 10.69
C ILE A 134 -10.62 -1.99 11.73
N GLN A 135 -11.61 -1.11 11.67
CA GLN A 135 -12.84 -1.26 12.43
C GLN A 135 -13.94 -1.73 11.48
N VAL A 136 -14.54 -2.87 11.82
CA VAL A 136 -15.70 -3.40 11.09
C VAL A 136 -16.96 -3.06 11.89
N TYR A 137 -17.91 -2.37 11.27
CA TYR A 137 -19.24 -2.12 11.85
C TYR A 137 -20.24 -3.06 11.19
N LYS A 138 -20.82 -3.99 11.97
CA LYS A 138 -22.02 -4.74 11.56
C LYS A 138 -23.23 -3.85 11.83
N GLY A 139 -23.91 -3.41 10.76
CA GLY A 139 -25.23 -2.77 10.83
C GLY A 139 -26.28 -3.72 11.39
#